data_AF-A0A355T4U2-F1
#
_entry.id   AF-A0A355T4U2-F1
#
_cell.length_a   1.000
_cell.length_b   1.000
_cell.length_c   1.000
_cell.angle_alpha   90.00
_cell.angle_beta   90.00
_cell.angle_gamma   90.00
#
_symmetry.space_group_name_H-M   'P 1'
#
loop_
_entity.id
_entity.type
_entity.pdbx_description
1 polymer ?
#
loop_
_entity_poly.entity_id
_entity_poly.type
_entity_poly.pdbx_seq_one_letter_code
_entity_poly.pdbx_strand_id
1 'polypeptide(L)' 'AEPQGDGTYLITGTKIFITYGDHDFTDNIIHLVLARLPDAPAGTRGISLFLVPKVLVNEDGSLGARNDA' A
#
# COMPACT_ATOMS: atom_id res chain seq x y z
N ALA A 1 6.99 5.65 -4.63
CA ALA A 1 6.04 4.71 -5.24
C ALA A 1 6.54 4.45 -6.64
N GLU A 2 7.10 3.28 -6.89
CA GLU A 2 7.74 2.94 -8.17
C GLU A 2 6.78 2.09 -9.00
N PRO A 3 6.41 2.50 -10.23
CA PRO A 3 5.56 1.69 -11.10
C PRO A 3 6.23 0.35 -11.44
N GLN A 4 5.47 -0.74 -11.43
CA GLN A 4 5.96 -2.09 -11.74
C GLN A 4 5.69 -2.54 -13.19
N GLY A 5 4.88 -1.78 -13.93
CA GLY A 5 4.55 -2.07 -15.34
C GLY A 5 3.29 -2.92 -15.55
N ASP A 6 2.76 -3.53 -14.49
CA ASP A 6 1.50 -4.28 -14.47
C ASP A 6 0.30 -3.48 -13.91
N GLY A 7 0.50 -2.17 -13.70
CA GLY A 7 -0.48 -1.27 -13.08
C GLY A 7 -0.36 -1.16 -11.56
N THR A 8 0.51 -1.97 -10.93
CA THR A 8 0.81 -1.87 -9.50
C THR A 8 2.01 -0.95 -9.23
N TYR A 9 2.19 -0.61 -7.95
CA TYR A 9 3.27 0.26 -7.48
C TYR A 9 3.94 -0.36 -6.27
N LEU A 10 5.28 -0.34 -6.27
CA LEU A 10 6.07 -0.66 -5.09
C LEU A 10 6.17 0.56 -4.18
N ILE A 11 5.73 0.39 -2.93
CA ILE A 11 5.72 1.45 -1.93
C ILE A 11 6.84 1.18 -0.93
N THR A 12 7.75 2.14 -0.79
CA THR A 12 8.85 2.10 0.17
C THR A 12 8.82 3.34 1.07
N GLY A 13 9.27 3.18 2.32
CA GLY A 13 9.37 4.25 3.31
C GLY A 13 8.71 3.89 4.65
N THR A 14 8.85 4.77 5.63
CA THR A 14 8.35 4.57 6.99
C THR A 14 7.24 5.56 7.31
N LYS A 15 6.14 5.07 7.89
CA LYS A 15 5.05 5.90 8.44
C LYS A 15 4.98 5.70 9.96
N ILE A 16 4.54 6.73 10.67
CA ILE A 16 4.44 6.72 12.14
C ILE A 16 3.02 7.09 12.56
N PHE A 17 2.66 6.72 13.79
CA PHE A 17 1.35 7.02 14.40
C PHE A 17 0.16 6.49 13.59
N ILE A 18 0.28 5.27 13.08
CA ILE A 18 -0.78 4.59 12.34
C ILE A 18 -1.67 3.83 13.32
N THR A 19 -2.80 4.44 13.67
CA THR A 19 -3.84 3.81 14.49
C THR A 19 -4.36 2.56 13.80
N TYR A 20 -4.42 1.43 14.52
CA TYR A 20 -4.74 0.10 13.97
C TYR A 20 -3.81 -0.31 12.79
N GLY A 21 -2.55 0.13 12.83
CA GLY A 21 -1.55 -0.24 11.82
C GLY A 21 -1.24 -1.74 11.78
N ASP A 22 -1.49 -2.48 12.85
CA ASP A 22 -1.52 -3.95 12.85
C ASP A 22 -2.37 -4.45 14.03
N HIS A 23 -3.05 -5.58 13.85
CA HIS A 23 -3.84 -6.29 14.87
C HIS A 23 -4.32 -7.65 14.32
N ASP A 24 -4.97 -8.44 15.17
CA ASP A 24 -5.47 -9.80 14.90
C ASP A 24 -7.00 -9.91 14.85
N PHE A 25 -7.74 -8.79 14.88
CA PHE A 25 -9.22 -8.77 14.84
C PHE A 25 -9.83 -9.07 13.45
N THR A 26 -9.01 -9.19 12.41
CA THR A 26 -9.42 -9.39 11.01
C THR A 26 -8.35 -10.18 10.27
N ASP A 27 -8.75 -10.91 9.24
CA ASP A 27 -7.83 -11.72 8.43
C ASP A 27 -6.93 -10.85 7.53
N ASN A 28 -7.35 -9.63 7.18
CA ASN A 28 -6.57 -8.69 6.37
C ASN A 28 -6.82 -7.23 6.78
N ILE A 29 -5.79 -6.39 6.58
CA ILE A 29 -5.81 -4.96 6.86
C ILE A 29 -5.50 -4.21 5.57
N ILE A 30 -6.32 -3.22 5.21
CA ILE A 30 -6.13 -2.42 4.01
C ILE A 30 -5.54 -1.06 4.39
N HIS A 31 -4.25 -0.86 4.13
CA HIS A 31 -3.60 0.43 4.38
C HIS A 31 -3.87 1.39 3.22
N LEU A 32 -4.40 2.56 3.54
CA LEU A 32 -4.47 3.68 2.61
C LEU A 32 -3.22 4.53 2.77
N VAL A 33 -2.25 4.34 1.88
CA VAL A 33 -0.91 4.93 2.00
C VAL A 33 -0.75 6.12 1.08
N LEU A 34 -0.37 7.27 1.65
CA LEU A 34 0.06 8.44 0.88
C LEU A 34 1.54 8.29 0.48
N ALA A 35 1.82 8.27 -0.82
CA ALA A 35 3.17 8.20 -1.36
C ALA A 35 3.32 9.09 -2.61
N ARG A 36 4.56 9.36 -2.99
CA ARG A 36 4.93 10.20 -4.13
C ARG A 36 5.40 9.32 -5.29
N LEU A 37 4.96 9.61 -6.51
CA LEU A 37 5.51 9.03 -7.74
C LEU A 37 6.88 9.65 -8.05
N PRO A 38 7.79 8.97 -8.76
CA PRO A 38 9.16 9.44 -8.94
C PRO A 38 9.24 10.80 -9.65
N ASP A 39 8.28 11.07 -10.53
CA ASP A 39 8.14 12.26 -11.37
C ASP A 39 7.13 13.29 -10.84
N ALA A 40 6.49 13.03 -9.69
CA ALA A 40 5.42 13.89 -9.19
C ALA A 40 5.94 15.24 -8.62
N PRO A 41 5.21 16.35 -8.86
CA PRO A 41 5.64 17.70 -8.46
C PRO A 41 5.74 17.85 -6.95
N ALA A 42 6.67 18.66 -6.45
CA ALA A 42 6.86 18.90 -5.01
C ALA A 42 5.58 19.36 -4.29
N GLY A 43 5.54 19.14 -2.97
CA GLY A 43 4.39 19.50 -2.14
C GLY A 43 3.23 18.49 -2.21
N THR A 44 2.07 18.87 -1.66
CA THR A 44 0.91 17.99 -1.47
C THR A 44 0.25 17.56 -2.78
N ARG A 45 0.30 18.39 -3.82
CA ARG A 45 -0.26 18.09 -5.14
C ARG A 45 0.43 16.92 -5.85
N GLY A 46 1.66 16.55 -5.45
CA GLY A 46 2.36 15.37 -5.98
C GLY A 46 2.20 14.11 -5.13
N ILE A 47 1.29 14.12 -4.15
CA ILE A 47 1.02 12.94 -3.33
C ILE A 47 -0.18 12.20 -3.92
N SER A 48 -0.02 10.90 -4.11
CA SER A 48 -1.08 9.98 -4.51
C SER A 48 -1.48 9.07 -3.35
N LEU A 49 -2.70 8.55 -3.41
CA LEU A 49 -3.22 7.58 -2.46
C LEU A 49 -3.13 6.18 -3.06
N PHE A 50 -2.60 5.24 -2.29
CA PHE A 50 -2.44 3.84 -2.69
C PHE A 50 -3.19 2.92 -1.74
N LEU A 51 -3.80 1.88 -2.28
CA LEU A 51 -4.36 0.78 -1.53
C LEU A 51 -3.28 -0.29 -1.37
N VAL A 52 -2.88 -0.55 -0.12
CA VAL A 52 -1.77 -1.46 0.22
C VAL A 52 -2.30 -2.49 1.22
N PRO A 53 -2.72 -3.68 0.77
CA PRO A 53 -3.24 -4.69 1.67
C PRO A 53 -2.09 -5.35 2.46
N LYS A 54 -2.32 -5.82 3.69
CA LYS A 54 -1.33 -6.60 4.46
C LYS A 54 -1.07 -7.97 3.83
N VAL A 55 -2.10 -8.58 3.25
CA VAL A 55 -2.07 -9.84 2.51
C VAL A 55 -2.66 -9.60 1.12
N LEU A 56 -1.98 -10.03 0.07
CA LEU A 56 -2.45 -9.90 -1.31
C LEU A 56 -3.77 -10.64 -1.51
N VAL A 57 -4.60 -10.16 -2.43
CA VAL A 57 -5.93 -10.71 -2.71
C VAL A 57 -5.92 -11.31 -4.12
N ASN A 58 -6.34 -12.56 -4.23
CA ASN A 58 -6.47 -13.27 -5.51
C ASN A 58 -7.72 -12.79 -6.26
N GLU A 59 -7.83 -13.14 -7.55
CA GLU A 59 -8.98 -12.73 -8.39
C GLU A 59 -10.33 -13.24 -7.87
N ASP A 60 -10.35 -14.38 -7.17
CA ASP A 60 -11.54 -14.97 -6.55
C ASP A 60 -11.88 -14.37 -5.17
N GLY A 61 -11.09 -13.39 -4.70
CA GLY A 61 -11.25 -12.74 -3.41
C GLY A 61 -10.60 -13.48 -2.25
N SER A 62 -10.00 -14.65 -2.46
CA SER A 62 -9.24 -15.36 -1.42
C SER A 62 -7.94 -14.64 -1.08
N LEU A 63 -7.45 -14.86 0.15
CA LEU A 63 -6.19 -14.28 0.61
C LEU A 63 -4.99 -15.09 0.11
N GLY A 64 -4.02 -14.40 -0.47
CA GLY A 64 -2.77 -14.95 -1.00
C GLY A 64 -1.58 -14.75 -0.06
N ALA A 65 -0.43 -14.40 -0.64
CA ALA A 65 0.81 -14.19 0.11
C ALA A 65 0.80 -12.87 0.90
N ARG A 66 1.63 -12.82 1.95
CA ARG A 66 1.85 -11.60 2.73
C ARG A 66 2.51 -10.53 1.84
N ASN A 67 2.02 -9.29 1.92
CA ASN A 67 2.45 -8.18 1.08
C ASN A 67 3.71 -7.49 1.63
N ASP A 68 4.77 -8.26 1.79
CA ASP A 68 6.13 -7.88 2.16
C ASP A 68 7.12 -9.07 1.99
N ALA A 69 6.63 -10.18 1.42
CA ALA A 69 7.35 -11.44 1.24
C ALA A 69 8.26 -11.44 0.01
#